data_AF-A0A0K8RJ90-F1
#
_entry.id   AF-A0A0K8RJ90-F1
#
_cell.length_a   1.000
_cell.length_b   1.000
_cell.length_c   1.000
_cell.angle_alpha   90.00
_cell.angle_beta   90.00
_cell.angle_gamma   90.00
#
_symmetry.space_group_name_H-M   'P 1'
#
loop_
_entity.id
_entity.type
_entity.pdbx_description
1 polymer ?
#
loop_
_entity_poly.entity_id
_entity_poly.type
_entity_poly.pdbx_seq_one_letter_code
_entity_poly.pdbx_strand_id
1 'polypeptide(L)'
;MNKATFFLLVTSQLFYHAASEHKNWTDGEKTFGVKECWEILRKRLNESCIEKGANGVATVDFAACKMGCANNPEKGSAHVIQDMPNGTPCGLYNETCQTGTCKGECFIPTETIEDIETE
;
A
#
# COMPACT_ATOMS: atom_id res chain seq x y z
N MET A 1 20.85 -37.02 31.46
CA MET A 1 20.51 -36.83 30.03
C MET A 1 19.41 -35.80 29.94
N ASN A 2 19.76 -34.54 29.63
CA ASN A 2 18.83 -33.42 29.54
C ASN A 2 18.33 -33.31 28.10
N LYS A 3 17.01 -33.42 27.88
CA LYS A 3 16.39 -33.09 26.59
C LYS A 3 16.00 -31.62 26.62
N ALA A 4 16.79 -30.78 25.96
CA ALA A 4 16.39 -29.41 25.67
C ALA A 4 15.51 -29.43 24.41
N THR A 5 14.26 -29.03 24.57
CA THR A 5 13.32 -28.82 23.45
C THR A 5 13.47 -27.38 22.98
N PHE A 6 14.04 -27.18 21.79
CA PHE A 6 14.09 -25.88 21.13
C PHE A 6 12.75 -25.59 20.44
N PHE A 7 12.04 -24.57 20.90
CA PHE A 7 10.89 -24.00 20.19
C PHE A 7 11.39 -22.92 19.24
N LEU A 8 11.44 -23.23 17.94
CA LEU A 8 11.64 -22.24 16.89
C LEU A 8 10.32 -21.45 16.71
N LEU A 9 10.24 -20.29 17.36
CA LEU A 9 9.23 -19.28 17.05
C LEU A 9 9.64 -18.62 15.72
N VAL A 10 9.13 -19.15 14.61
CA VAL A 10 9.24 -18.52 13.30
C VAL A 10 8.43 -17.23 13.36
N THR A 11 9.11 -16.10 13.52
CA THR A 11 8.52 -14.77 13.41
C THR A 11 8.08 -14.56 11.96
N SER A 12 6.80 -14.79 11.68
CA SER A 12 6.20 -14.62 10.34
C SER A 12 6.09 -13.15 9.87
N GLN A 13 7.05 -12.29 10.18
CA GLN A 13 7.02 -10.87 9.81
C GLN A 13 7.63 -10.57 8.43
N LEU A 14 8.11 -11.57 7.69
CA LEU A 14 8.99 -11.35 6.53
C LEU A 14 8.35 -11.43 5.15
N PHE A 15 7.02 -11.53 5.01
CA PHE A 15 6.41 -11.65 3.68
C PHE A 15 5.13 -10.84 3.50
N TYR A 16 5.23 -9.51 3.39
CA TYR A 16 4.22 -8.73 2.65
C TYR A 16 4.83 -7.52 1.90
N HIS A 17 6.09 -7.61 1.46
CA HIS A 17 6.59 -6.76 0.37
C HIS A 17 6.51 -7.52 -0.96
N ALA A 18 5.33 -8.04 -1.29
CA ALA A 18 5.07 -8.50 -2.64
C ALA A 18 4.61 -7.31 -3.46
N ALA A 19 5.51 -6.80 -4.29
CA ALA A 19 5.22 -5.96 -5.44
C ALA A 19 3.96 -6.51 -6.12
N SER A 20 2.87 -5.76 -6.08
CA SER A 20 1.58 -6.26 -6.50
C SER A 20 1.11 -5.42 -7.66
N GLU A 21 1.16 -6.04 -8.84
CA GLU A 21 0.48 -5.63 -10.08
C GLU A 21 -0.88 -4.98 -9.80
N HIS A 22 -1.27 -4.04 -10.66
CA HIS A 22 -2.49 -3.23 -10.51
C HIS A 22 -3.70 -4.11 -10.15
N LYS A 23 -4.12 -4.05 -8.89
CA LYS A 23 -5.25 -4.83 -8.39
C LYS A 23 -6.53 -4.09 -8.69
N ASN A 24 -7.62 -4.84 -8.93
CA ASN A 24 -8.95 -4.26 -8.87
C ASN A 24 -9.11 -3.61 -7.48
N TRP A 25 -9.75 -2.44 -7.42
CA TRP A 25 -9.99 -1.74 -6.16
C TRP A 25 -10.51 -2.67 -5.05
N THR A 26 -11.45 -3.57 -5.37
CA THR A 26 -12.05 -4.50 -4.40
C THR A 26 -11.03 -5.42 -3.73
N ASP A 27 -9.90 -5.71 -4.38
CA ASP A 27 -8.82 -6.50 -3.80
C ASP A 27 -7.90 -5.64 -2.91
N GLY A 28 -7.77 -4.35 -3.22
CA GLY A 28 -7.09 -3.37 -2.35
C GLY A 28 -7.79 -3.22 -0.99
N GLU A 29 -9.12 -3.15 -0.98
CA GLU A 29 -9.94 -3.02 0.24
C GLU A 29 -9.72 -4.15 1.24
N LYS A 30 -9.53 -5.38 0.75
CA LYS A 30 -9.33 -6.56 1.61
C LYS A 30 -7.98 -6.56 2.33
N THR A 31 -7.01 -5.79 1.85
CA THR A 31 -5.61 -5.88 2.30
C THR A 31 -5.36 -5.09 3.59
N PHE A 32 -6.15 -4.05 3.92
CA PHE A 32 -5.83 -3.14 5.03
C PHE A 32 -6.97 -2.91 6.07
N GLY A 33 -7.98 -3.77 6.10
CA GLY A 33 -8.82 -4.03 7.28
C GLY A 33 -9.81 -2.95 7.79
N VAL A 34 -9.64 -1.65 7.52
CA VAL A 34 -10.51 -0.58 8.08
C VAL A 34 -11.40 0.05 6.99
N LYS A 35 -12.68 -0.33 6.96
CA LYS A 35 -13.65 0.08 5.91
C LYS A 35 -13.75 1.60 5.72
N GLU A 36 -13.81 2.36 6.80
CA GLU A 36 -13.95 3.82 6.76
C GLU A 36 -12.75 4.50 6.08
N CYS A 37 -11.53 4.03 6.37
CA CYS A 37 -10.32 4.53 5.71
C CYS A 37 -10.38 4.29 4.19
N TRP A 38 -10.87 3.13 3.76
CA TRP A 38 -11.03 2.80 2.34
C TRP A 38 -12.08 3.65 1.65
N GLU A 39 -13.19 3.97 2.30
CA GLU A 39 -14.22 4.83 1.72
C GLU A 39 -13.70 6.26 1.50
N ILE A 40 -12.97 6.82 2.46
CA ILE A 40 -12.32 8.14 2.33
C ILE A 40 -11.28 8.12 1.21
N LEU A 41 -10.45 7.08 1.17
CA LEU A 41 -9.42 6.92 0.14
C LEU A 41 -10.02 6.76 -1.25
N ARG A 42 -11.06 5.92 -1.40
CA ARG A 42 -11.80 5.73 -2.65
C ARG A 42 -12.39 7.05 -3.13
N LYS A 43 -12.99 7.82 -2.23
CA LYS A 43 -13.58 9.12 -2.55
C LYS A 43 -12.55 10.07 -3.15
N ARG A 44 -11.39 10.22 -2.51
CA ARG A 44 -10.30 11.07 -3.00
C ARG A 44 -9.79 10.64 -4.38
N LEU A 45 -9.61 9.33 -4.58
CA LEU A 45 -9.12 8.81 -5.87
C LEU A 45 -10.19 8.90 -6.97
N ASN A 46 -11.47 8.75 -6.63
CA ASN A 46 -12.58 9.02 -7.53
C ASN A 46 -12.61 10.48 -7.97
N GLU A 47 -12.49 11.43 -7.03
CA GLU A 47 -12.43 12.86 -7.34
C GLU A 47 -11.30 13.14 -8.37
N SER A 48 -10.11 12.56 -8.16
CA SER A 48 -9.00 12.69 -9.12
C SER A 48 -9.26 12.06 -10.49
N CYS A 49 -10.03 10.97 -10.57
CA CYS A 49 -10.47 10.42 -11.86
C CYS A 49 -11.51 11.30 -12.56
N ILE A 50 -12.45 11.87 -11.79
CA ILE A 50 -13.53 12.74 -12.28
C ILE A 50 -12.97 14.04 -12.85
N GLU A 51 -12.00 14.65 -12.16
CA GLU A 51 -11.27 15.83 -12.66
C GLU A 51 -10.61 15.60 -14.02
N LYS A 52 -10.34 14.34 -14.37
CA LYS A 52 -9.72 13.93 -15.63
C LYS A 52 -10.70 13.31 -16.63
N GLY A 53 -12.00 13.42 -16.38
CA GLY A 53 -13.07 13.01 -17.30
C GLY A 53 -13.44 11.53 -17.27
N ALA A 54 -13.02 10.78 -16.26
CA ALA A 54 -13.47 9.41 -16.01
C ALA A 54 -14.55 9.36 -14.92
N ASN A 55 -15.25 8.23 -14.77
CA ASN A 55 -16.33 8.11 -13.78
C ASN A 55 -15.85 7.63 -12.40
N GLY A 56 -14.65 7.04 -12.31
CA GLY A 56 -14.07 6.64 -11.02
C GLY A 56 -12.82 5.78 -11.15
N VAL A 57 -12.26 5.43 -9.99
CA VAL A 57 -11.11 4.52 -9.86
C VAL A 57 -11.55 3.07 -10.04
N ALA A 58 -10.84 2.34 -10.89
CA ALA A 58 -11.08 0.93 -11.20
C ALA A 58 -9.99 0.03 -10.61
N THR A 59 -8.73 0.47 -10.70
CA THR A 59 -7.56 -0.30 -10.25
C THR A 59 -6.61 0.56 -9.45
N VAL A 60 -5.85 -0.07 -8.56
CA VAL A 60 -4.82 0.59 -7.74
C VAL A 60 -3.58 -0.27 -7.61
N ASP A 61 -2.44 0.41 -7.57
CA ASP A 61 -1.15 -0.12 -7.17
C ASP A 61 -0.54 0.90 -6.21
N PHE A 62 -0.74 0.67 -4.90
CA PHE A 62 -0.28 1.58 -3.86
C PHE A 62 1.25 1.61 -3.78
N ALA A 63 1.92 0.47 -3.99
CA ALA A 63 3.38 0.39 -3.96
C ALA A 63 4.02 1.25 -5.06
N ALA A 64 3.44 1.21 -6.27
CA ALA A 64 3.86 2.05 -7.39
C ALA A 64 3.20 3.44 -7.42
N CYS A 65 2.32 3.75 -6.45
CA CYS A 65 1.52 4.97 -6.44
C CYS A 65 0.77 5.22 -7.76
N LYS A 66 0.21 4.16 -8.36
CA LYS A 66 -0.57 4.23 -9.60
C LYS A 66 -2.04 3.93 -9.35
N MET A 67 -2.90 4.69 -10.01
CA MET A 67 -4.34 4.45 -10.05
C MET A 67 -4.80 4.36 -11.49
N GLY A 68 -5.75 3.48 -11.74
CA GLY A 68 -6.42 3.35 -13.02
C GLY A 68 -7.83 3.92 -12.95
N CYS A 69 -8.15 4.81 -13.88
CA CYS A 69 -9.47 5.41 -14.01
C CYS A 69 -10.28 4.75 -15.14
N ALA A 70 -11.59 4.62 -14.94
CA ALA A 70 -12.50 4.07 -15.94
C ALA A 70 -13.84 4.82 -15.98
N ASN A 71 -14.51 4.73 -17.13
CA ASN A 71 -15.89 5.18 -17.28
C ASN A 71 -16.88 4.17 -16.66
N ASN A 72 -16.46 2.92 -16.50
CA ASN A 72 -17.20 1.91 -15.78
C ASN A 72 -16.27 1.20 -14.79
N PRO A 73 -16.06 1.76 -13.59
CA PRO A 73 -15.10 1.24 -12.61
C PRO A 73 -15.47 -0.15 -12.08
N GLU A 74 -16.75 -0.54 -12.11
CA GLU A 74 -17.22 -1.86 -11.65
C GLU A 74 -16.69 -3.02 -12.51
N LYS A 75 -16.30 -2.74 -13.76
CA LYS A 75 -15.68 -3.75 -14.64
C LYS A 75 -14.23 -4.06 -14.30
N GLY A 76 -13.59 -3.28 -13.43
CA GLY A 76 -12.21 -3.48 -12.99
C GLY A 76 -11.13 -3.22 -14.05
N SER A 77 -11.50 -2.78 -15.26
CA SER A 77 -10.57 -2.43 -16.33
C SER A 77 -10.39 -0.92 -16.42
N ALA A 78 -9.18 -0.43 -16.18
CA ALA A 78 -8.84 0.98 -16.35
C ALA A 78 -8.59 1.32 -17.82
N HIS A 79 -9.06 2.48 -18.27
CA HIS A 79 -8.74 3.02 -19.60
C HIS A 79 -7.52 3.94 -19.56
N VAL A 80 -7.25 4.55 -18.40
CA VAL A 80 -6.14 5.48 -18.18
C VAL A 80 -5.45 5.10 -16.88
N ILE A 81 -4.13 4.95 -16.91
CA ILE A 81 -3.27 4.77 -15.73
C ILE A 81 -2.57 6.10 -15.44
N GLN A 82 -2.55 6.50 -14.18
CA GLN A 82 -1.94 7.76 -13.75
C GLN A 82 -1.33 7.64 -12.36
N ASP A 83 -0.50 8.62 -11.99
CA ASP A 83 -0.03 8.75 -10.62
C ASP A 83 -1.19 9.07 -9.67
N MET A 84 -1.14 8.47 -8.49
CA MET A 84 -1.97 8.88 -7.37
C MET A 84 -1.58 10.29 -6.91
N PRO A 85 -2.53 11.08 -6.40
CA PRO A 85 -2.24 12.39 -5.83
C PRO A 85 -1.19 12.32 -4.72
N ASN A 86 -0.37 13.36 -4.60
CA ASN A 86 0.58 13.46 -3.50
C ASN A 86 -0.13 13.41 -2.14
N GLY A 87 0.48 12.75 -1.15
CA GLY A 87 -0.11 12.55 0.18
C GLY A 87 -1.14 11.42 0.26
N THR A 88 -1.34 10.66 -0.82
CA THR A 88 -2.14 9.43 -0.78
C THR A 88 -1.40 8.37 0.04
N PRO A 89 -1.99 7.81 1.11
CA PRO A 89 -1.38 6.71 1.85
C PRO A 89 -1.07 5.52 0.94
N CYS A 90 0.13 4.97 1.05
CA CYS A 90 0.60 3.89 0.17
C CYS A 90 1.29 2.73 0.89
N GLY A 91 1.52 2.84 2.20
CA GLY A 91 2.09 1.79 3.04
C GLY A 91 1.50 1.79 4.46
N LEU A 92 2.07 0.94 5.32
CA LEU A 92 1.59 0.68 6.69
C LEU A 92 2.19 1.62 7.74
N TYR A 93 3.33 2.23 7.44
CA TYR A 93 4.14 3.07 8.34
C TYR A 93 4.06 4.54 7.94
N ASN A 94 2.83 5.02 7.67
CA ASN A 94 2.55 6.39 7.22
C ASN A 94 3.26 6.79 5.91
N GLU A 95 3.65 5.84 5.07
CA GLU A 95 4.17 6.15 3.74
C GLU A 95 3.07 6.78 2.88
N THR A 96 3.47 7.79 2.12
CA THR A 96 2.59 8.52 1.22
C THR A 96 3.19 8.62 -0.18
N CYS A 97 2.32 8.72 -1.18
CA CYS A 97 2.73 8.99 -2.54
C CYS A 97 3.34 10.38 -2.65
N GLN A 98 4.54 10.44 -3.20
CA GLN A 98 5.26 11.67 -3.50
C GLN A 98 5.87 11.51 -4.89
N THR A 99 5.41 12.35 -5.83
CA THR A 99 5.88 12.34 -7.23
C THR A 99 5.84 10.94 -7.85
N GLY A 100 4.74 10.21 -7.66
CA GLY A 100 4.55 8.85 -8.21
C GLY A 100 5.38 7.75 -7.53
N THR A 101 5.96 8.01 -6.35
CA THR A 101 6.70 7.00 -5.57
C THR A 101 6.16 6.94 -4.15
N CYS A 102 6.01 5.74 -3.60
CA CYS A 102 5.63 5.58 -2.19
C CYS A 102 6.84 5.88 -1.29
N LYS A 103 6.74 6.92 -0.45
CA LYS A 103 7.83 7.37 0.43
C LYS A 103 7.30 7.57 1.85
N GLY A 104 8.07 7.16 2.85
CA GLY A 104 7.84 7.50 4.25
C GLY A 104 9.15 7.71 4.97
N GLU A 105 9.10 8.35 6.13
CA GLU A 105 10.25 8.38 7.02
C GLU A 105 10.44 6.97 7.56
N CYS A 106 11.62 6.38 7.30
CA CYS A 106 11.97 5.10 7.89
C CYS A 106 12.21 5.33 9.39
N PHE A 107 11.23 5.01 10.22
CA PHE A 107 11.42 4.97 11.66
C PHE A 107 12.10 3.63 12.00
N ILE A 108 13.43 3.65 12.10
CA ILE A 108 14.18 2.54 12.67
C ILE A 108 14.08 2.69 14.19
N PRO A 109 13.33 1.83 14.91
CA PRO A 109 13.28 1.89 16.36
C PRO A 109 14.69 1.68 16.90
N THR A 110 15.14 2.56 17.79
CA THR A 110 16.51 2.52 18.36
C THR A 110 16.85 1.16 19.00
N GLU A 111 15.84 0.41 19.44
CA GLU A 111 15.93 -0.96 19.96
C GLU A 111 16.42 -2.01 18.94
N THR A 112 16.48 -1.67 17.64
CA THR A 112 16.94 -2.56 16.55
C THR A 112 18.31 -2.20 16.00
N ILE A 113 18.95 -1.16 16.55
CA ILE A 113 20.38 -0.92 16.34
C ILE A 113 21.09 -1.98 17.18
N GLU A 114 21.24 -3.19 16.63
CA GLU A 114 22.22 -4.14 17.14
C GLU A 114 23.55 -3.41 17.28
N ASP A 115 24.13 -3.52 18.46
CA ASP A 115 25.38 -2.95 18.93
C ASP A 115 26.41 -2.80 17.79
N ILE A 116 26.45 -1.61 17.16
CA ILE A 116 27.65 -1.19 16.41
C ILE A 116 28.62 -0.66 17.46
N GLU A 117 29.16 -1.58 18.26
CA GLU A 117 30.45 -1.37 18.92
C GLU A 117 31.51 -1.38 17.81
N THR A 118 31.79 -0.20 17.25
CA THR A 118 33.08 0.01 16.56
C THR A 118 34.13 0.35 17.61
N GLU A 119 35.07 -0.57 17.76
CA GLU A 119 36.35 -0.47 18.48
C GLU A 119 37.13 0.83 18.21
#